data_AF-A0A414XXT6-F1
#
_entry.id   AF-A0A414XXT6-F1
#
_cell.length_a   1.000
_cell.length_b   1.000
_cell.length_c   1.000
_cell.angle_alpha   90.00
_cell.angle_beta   90.00
_cell.angle_gamma   90.00
#
_symmetry.space_group_name_H-M   'P 1'
#
loop_
_entity.id
_entity.type
_entity.pdbx_description
1 polymer ?
#
loop_
_entity_poly.entity_id
_entity_poly.type
_entity_poly.pdbx_seq_one_letter_code
_entity_poly.pdbx_strand_id
1 'polypeptide(L)'
;MKSKFVSPVYTVKAIPIDKVVANSYNPNIVAPPEMKLLELSIWEDGYTMPCVCYHIEEKDLYEIVDGYHRYMVMKTSQRIYDREKGLLPVVVINKDISNRMASTIRHNRARGSHCIELMSSIVSELVRSGMSDNWIRKNIGMDRDELLRLKQITGLAELFANKNFSFSDDWEDEM
;
A
#
# COMPACT_ATOMS: atom_id res chain seq x y z
N MET A 1 -22.79 5.56 26.67
CA MET A 1 -22.27 4.20 26.39
C MET A 1 -21.24 4.31 25.28
N LYS A 2 -20.00 3.85 25.47
CA LYS A 2 -19.03 3.77 24.36
C LYS A 2 -19.58 2.75 23.36
N SER A 3 -19.67 3.12 22.06
CA SER A 3 -20.09 2.17 21.03
C SER A 3 -19.17 0.95 21.07
N LYS A 4 -19.75 -0.25 21.04
CA LYS A 4 -18.98 -1.50 20.95
C LYS A 4 -18.13 -1.46 19.68
N PHE A 5 -16.83 -1.71 19.80
CA PHE A 5 -15.95 -1.77 18.63
C PHE A 5 -16.37 -2.97 17.76
N VAL A 6 -16.62 -2.71 16.47
CA VAL A 6 -16.94 -3.73 15.48
C VAL A 6 -15.79 -3.82 14.49
N SER A 7 -15.28 -5.03 14.27
CA SER A 7 -14.20 -5.25 13.31
C SER A 7 -14.75 -5.10 11.88
N PRO A 8 -14.05 -4.41 10.95
CA PRO A 8 -14.53 -4.19 9.58
C PRO A 8 -14.88 -5.46 8.82
N VAL A 9 -14.23 -6.57 9.13
CA VAL A 9 -14.48 -7.88 8.50
C VAL A 9 -15.89 -8.42 8.76
N TYR A 10 -16.56 -7.99 9.83
CA TYR A 10 -17.96 -8.38 10.08
C TYR A 10 -18.96 -7.59 9.22
N THR A 11 -18.50 -6.65 8.42
CA THR A 11 -19.34 -5.79 7.57
C THR A 11 -18.83 -5.80 6.12
N VAL A 12 -18.51 -6.99 5.58
CA VAL A 12 -18.13 -7.14 4.16
C VAL A 12 -19.29 -6.66 3.27
N LYS A 13 -18.96 -5.90 2.24
CA LYS A 13 -19.89 -5.38 1.24
C LYS A 13 -19.48 -5.86 -0.14
N ALA A 14 -20.46 -6.17 -0.99
CA ALA A 14 -20.24 -6.39 -2.41
C ALA A 14 -20.26 -5.03 -3.12
N ILE A 15 -19.10 -4.58 -3.61
CA ILE A 15 -18.92 -3.25 -4.21
C ILE A 15 -18.66 -3.39 -5.71
N PRO A 16 -19.40 -2.66 -6.57
CA PRO A 16 -19.10 -2.61 -8.01
C PRO A 16 -17.63 -2.24 -8.26
N ILE A 17 -16.94 -3.04 -9.08
CA ILE A 17 -15.48 -2.91 -9.32
C ILE A 17 -15.09 -1.54 -9.92
N ASP A 18 -16.01 -0.91 -10.65
CA ASP A 18 -15.90 0.44 -11.23
C ASP A 18 -15.85 1.53 -10.17
N LYS A 19 -16.38 1.28 -8.96
CA LYS A 19 -16.25 2.19 -7.80
C LYS A 19 -14.95 1.99 -7.04
N VAL A 20 -14.15 0.98 -7.37
CA VAL A 20 -12.92 0.65 -6.64
C VAL A 20 -11.69 1.20 -7.37
N VAL A 21 -10.91 2.02 -6.68
CA VAL A 21 -9.70 2.66 -7.21
C VAL A 21 -8.46 2.22 -6.45
N ALA A 22 -7.34 2.05 -7.16
CA ALA A 22 -6.05 1.77 -6.53
C ALA A 22 -5.47 3.06 -5.94
N ASN A 23 -4.81 2.95 -4.79
CA ASN A 23 -4.05 4.07 -4.24
C ASN A 23 -2.73 4.28 -5.01
N SER A 24 -2.16 5.49 -4.92
CA SER A 24 -0.89 5.86 -5.58
C SER A 24 0.35 5.22 -4.94
N TYR A 25 0.22 4.55 -3.79
CA TYR A 25 1.31 4.06 -2.95
C TYR A 25 1.49 2.54 -3.02
N ASN A 26 1.04 1.90 -4.10
CA ASN A 26 1.08 0.45 -4.20
C ASN A 26 2.26 -0.03 -5.08
N PRO A 27 3.41 -0.41 -4.50
CA PRO A 27 4.59 -0.86 -5.23
C PRO A 27 4.50 -2.34 -5.65
N ASN A 28 3.33 -2.97 -5.49
CA ASN A 28 3.18 -4.41 -5.61
C ASN A 28 3.25 -4.85 -7.08
N ILE A 29 4.47 -5.06 -7.57
CA ILE A 29 4.77 -5.81 -8.78
C ILE A 29 4.87 -7.28 -8.36
N VAL A 30 3.78 -8.03 -8.50
CA VAL A 30 3.80 -9.49 -8.32
C VAL A 30 4.13 -10.17 -9.64
N ALA A 31 4.88 -11.26 -9.56
CA ALA A 31 5.32 -11.98 -10.74
C ALA A 31 4.12 -12.61 -11.47
N PRO A 32 4.11 -12.66 -12.82
CA PRO A 32 3.01 -13.24 -13.59
C PRO A 32 2.54 -14.64 -13.17
N PRO A 33 3.42 -15.59 -12.73
CA PRO A 33 2.99 -16.91 -12.27
C PRO A 33 2.15 -16.87 -10.98
N GLU A 34 2.50 -16.00 -10.03
CA GLU A 34 1.80 -15.85 -8.76
C GLU A 34 0.40 -15.25 -8.97
N MET A 35 0.27 -14.31 -9.93
CA MET A 35 -1.04 -13.79 -10.34
C MET A 35 -1.95 -14.87 -10.93
N LYS A 36 -1.42 -15.80 -11.73
CA LYS A 36 -2.19 -16.93 -12.27
C LYS A 36 -2.65 -17.89 -11.18
N LEU A 37 -1.78 -18.18 -10.21
CA LEU A 37 -2.13 -19.04 -9.08
C LEU A 37 -3.21 -18.40 -8.21
N LEU A 38 -3.13 -17.08 -7.97
CA LEU A 38 -4.18 -16.35 -7.26
C LEU A 38 -5.52 -16.39 -8.02
N GLU A 39 -5.48 -16.19 -9.34
CA GLU A 39 -6.67 -16.27 -10.18
C GLU A 39 -7.32 -17.66 -10.17
N LEU A 40 -6.50 -18.72 -10.20
CA LEU A 40 -6.96 -20.10 -10.02
C LEU A 40 -7.54 -20.33 -8.63
N SER A 41 -6.89 -19.88 -7.56
CA SER A 41 -7.44 -20.01 -6.20
C SER A 41 -8.77 -19.29 -6.04
N ILE A 42 -8.93 -18.08 -6.59
CA ILE A 42 -10.22 -17.39 -6.59
C ILE A 42 -11.24 -18.15 -7.45
N TRP A 43 -10.82 -18.77 -8.55
CA TRP A 43 -11.70 -19.60 -9.37
C TRP A 43 -12.24 -20.82 -8.62
N GLU A 44 -11.38 -21.56 -7.91
CA GLU A 44 -11.76 -22.78 -7.18
C GLU A 44 -12.48 -22.47 -5.85
N ASP A 45 -11.98 -21.51 -5.07
CA ASP A 45 -12.40 -21.28 -3.68
C ASP A 45 -13.23 -20.00 -3.49
N GLY A 46 -13.31 -19.16 -4.51
CA GLY A 46 -13.91 -17.83 -4.40
C GLY A 46 -13.00 -16.82 -3.69
N TYR A 47 -13.54 -15.62 -3.43
CA TYR A 47 -12.86 -14.62 -2.62
C TYR A 47 -12.95 -14.98 -1.13
N THR A 48 -11.92 -15.65 -0.62
CA THR A 48 -11.83 -16.03 0.81
C THR A 48 -11.40 -14.88 1.72
N MET A 49 -10.82 -13.81 1.15
CA MET A 49 -10.41 -12.61 1.86
C MET A 49 -10.90 -11.36 1.12
N PRO A 50 -11.60 -10.42 1.79
CA PRO A 50 -12.04 -9.20 1.15
C PRO A 50 -10.88 -8.24 0.87
N CYS A 51 -11.09 -7.32 -0.07
CA CYS A 51 -10.23 -6.15 -0.23
C CYS A 51 -10.52 -5.15 0.88
N VAL A 52 -9.49 -4.49 1.41
CA VAL A 52 -9.63 -3.47 2.45
C VAL A 52 -9.58 -2.12 1.77
N CYS A 53 -10.60 -1.27 2.00
CA CYS A 53 -10.69 0.03 1.36
C CYS A 53 -11.01 1.16 2.35
N TYR A 54 -10.71 2.39 1.93
CA TYR A 54 -11.32 3.61 2.44
C TYR A 54 -12.44 4.05 1.52
N HIS A 55 -13.55 4.53 2.09
CA HIS A 55 -14.61 5.17 1.29
C HIS A 55 -14.31 6.67 1.18
N ILE A 56 -14.27 7.17 -0.04
CA ILE A 56 -14.16 8.59 -0.39
C ILE A 56 -15.59 9.06 -0.63
N GLU A 57 -16.25 9.50 0.44
CA GLU A 57 -17.68 9.83 0.44
C GLU A 57 -18.04 10.87 -0.64
N GLU A 58 -17.20 11.90 -0.82
CA GLU A 58 -17.41 12.97 -1.81
C GLU A 58 -17.57 12.48 -3.26
N LYS A 59 -16.90 11.37 -3.61
CA LYS A 59 -16.87 10.82 -4.97
C LYS A 59 -17.59 9.48 -5.08
N ASP A 60 -18.08 8.94 -3.97
CA ASP A 60 -18.57 7.57 -3.83
C ASP A 60 -17.60 6.50 -4.40
N LEU A 61 -16.31 6.67 -4.10
CA LEU A 61 -15.25 5.75 -4.53
C LEU A 61 -14.62 5.01 -3.35
N TYR A 62 -14.11 3.81 -3.62
CA TYR A 62 -13.45 2.95 -2.63
C TYR A 62 -11.98 2.83 -2.99
N GLU A 63 -11.14 3.50 -2.22
CA GLU A 63 -9.69 3.46 -2.41
C GLU A 63 -9.10 2.24 -1.72
N ILE A 64 -8.43 1.37 -2.48
CA ILE A 64 -7.80 0.16 -1.98
C ILE A 64 -6.67 0.52 -1.03
N VAL A 65 -6.66 -0.16 0.12
CA VAL A 65 -5.57 -0.17 1.10
C VAL A 65 -4.82 -1.48 1.03
N ASP A 66 -5.56 -2.59 0.89
CA ASP A 66 -5.02 -3.93 0.77
C ASP A 66 -5.91 -4.82 -0.12
N GLY A 67 -5.32 -5.85 -0.72
CA GLY A 67 -5.99 -6.72 -1.68
C GLY A 67 -5.88 -6.26 -3.13
N TYR A 68 -4.83 -5.51 -3.49
CA TYR A 68 -4.65 -5.03 -4.86
C TYR A 68 -4.64 -6.16 -5.91
N HIS A 69 -3.93 -7.27 -5.68
CA HIS A 69 -3.92 -8.37 -6.64
C HIS A 69 -5.30 -9.03 -6.79
N ARG A 70 -6.07 -9.12 -5.70
CA ARG A 70 -7.46 -9.60 -5.71
C ARG A 70 -8.37 -8.69 -6.55
N TYR A 71 -8.20 -7.37 -6.42
CA TYR A 71 -8.82 -6.38 -7.27
C TYR A 71 -8.40 -6.54 -8.74
N MET A 72 -7.10 -6.73 -9.00
CA MET A 72 -6.59 -6.91 -10.37
C MET A 72 -7.16 -8.17 -11.03
N VAL A 73 -7.29 -9.28 -10.30
CA VAL A 73 -7.94 -10.50 -10.83
C VAL A 73 -9.38 -10.22 -11.27
N MET A 74 -10.19 -9.52 -10.47
CA MET A 74 -11.56 -9.12 -10.86
C MET A 74 -11.55 -8.29 -12.15
N LYS A 75 -10.54 -7.44 -12.32
CA LYS A 75 -10.44 -6.52 -13.45
C LYS A 75 -9.95 -7.18 -14.74
N THR A 76 -9.13 -8.23 -14.63
CA THR A 76 -8.44 -8.82 -15.80
C THR A 76 -8.93 -10.22 -16.17
N SER A 77 -9.57 -10.96 -15.26
CA SER A 77 -10.13 -12.28 -15.56
C SER A 77 -11.63 -12.19 -15.85
N GLN A 78 -11.99 -12.31 -17.13
CA GLN A 78 -13.39 -12.25 -17.57
C GLN A 78 -14.26 -13.31 -16.88
N ARG A 79 -13.74 -14.53 -16.71
CA ARG A 79 -14.50 -15.62 -16.05
C ARG A 79 -14.81 -15.32 -14.58
N ILE A 80 -13.88 -14.65 -13.88
CA ILE A 80 -14.08 -14.24 -12.48
C ILE A 80 -15.08 -13.08 -12.44
N TYR A 81 -14.91 -12.09 -13.32
CA TYR A 81 -15.82 -10.97 -13.44
C TYR A 81 -17.27 -11.43 -13.65
N ASP A 82 -17.49 -12.35 -14.60
CA ASP A 82 -18.82 -12.85 -14.93
C ASP A 82 -19.44 -13.64 -13.77
N ARG A 83 -18.66 -14.51 -13.09
CA ARG A 83 -19.12 -15.29 -11.93
C ARG A 83 -19.55 -14.38 -10.77
N GLU A 84 -18.73 -13.39 -10.47
CA GLU A 84 -18.95 -12.44 -9.36
C GLU A 84 -19.85 -11.26 -9.76
N LYS A 85 -20.29 -11.20 -11.02
CA LYS A 85 -21.12 -10.11 -11.59
C LYS A 85 -20.49 -8.73 -11.41
N GLY A 86 -19.16 -8.66 -11.50
CA GLY A 86 -18.39 -7.43 -11.33
C GLY A 86 -18.41 -6.84 -9.90
N LEU A 87 -18.82 -7.61 -8.90
CA LEU A 87 -18.89 -7.17 -7.51
C LEU A 87 -17.70 -7.68 -6.69
N LEU A 88 -16.87 -6.76 -6.20
CA LEU A 88 -15.71 -7.07 -5.36
C LEU A 88 -16.12 -7.09 -3.87
N PRO A 89 -15.75 -8.13 -3.10
CA PRO A 89 -15.95 -8.12 -1.66
C PRO A 89 -14.97 -7.17 -0.99
N VAL A 90 -15.52 -6.16 -0.30
CA VAL A 90 -14.76 -5.06 0.32
C VAL A 90 -15.13 -4.90 1.79
N VAL A 91 -14.14 -4.65 2.63
CA VAL A 91 -14.31 -4.14 4.00
C VAL A 91 -13.84 -2.70 4.06
N VAL A 92 -14.58 -1.85 4.77
CA VAL A 92 -14.31 -0.41 4.83
C VAL A 92 -13.71 -0.05 6.18
N ILE A 93 -12.55 0.58 6.18
CA ILE A 93 -11.98 1.17 7.40
C ILE A 93 -12.64 2.54 7.58
N ASN A 94 -13.44 2.70 8.63
CA ASN A 94 -14.02 3.99 9.00
C ASN A 94 -13.03 4.79 9.86
N LYS A 95 -12.18 5.61 9.22
CA LYS A 95 -11.25 6.54 9.89
C LYS A 95 -11.06 7.82 9.09
N ASP A 96 -10.78 8.90 9.82
CA ASP A 96 -10.43 10.22 9.29
C ASP A 96 -9.20 10.15 8.35
N ILE A 97 -9.15 11.03 7.36
CA ILE A 97 -8.18 11.08 6.25
C ILE A 97 -6.74 11.08 6.76
N SER A 98 -6.47 11.82 7.84
CA SER A 98 -5.14 11.89 8.49
C SER A 98 -4.60 10.54 8.99
N ASN A 99 -5.49 9.56 9.24
CA ASN A 99 -5.14 8.22 9.73
C ASN A 99 -5.07 7.16 8.62
N ARG A 100 -5.36 7.53 7.37
CA ARG A 100 -5.41 6.59 6.22
C ARG A 100 -4.04 6.09 5.86
N MET A 101 -3.10 7.01 5.64
CA MET A 101 -1.71 6.71 5.32
C MET A 101 -1.08 5.80 6.39
N ALA A 102 -1.17 6.17 7.67
CA ALA A 102 -0.64 5.34 8.76
C ALA A 102 -1.20 3.91 8.81
N SER A 103 -2.47 3.71 8.45
CA SER A 103 -3.10 2.38 8.45
C SER A 103 -2.67 1.55 7.25
N THR A 104 -2.57 2.16 6.06
CA THR A 104 -2.03 1.50 4.86
C THR A 104 -0.62 1.00 5.10
N ILE A 105 0.23 1.83 5.73
CA ILE A 105 1.62 1.46 6.02
C ILE A 105 1.68 0.31 7.02
N ARG A 106 0.90 0.36 8.11
CA ARG A 106 0.81 -0.76 9.07
C ARG A 106 0.36 -2.05 8.40
N HIS A 107 -0.62 -1.99 7.50
CA HIS A 107 -1.15 -3.17 6.81
C HIS A 107 -0.15 -3.79 5.83
N ASN A 108 0.56 -2.95 5.07
CA ASN A 108 1.60 -3.43 4.15
C ASN A 108 2.79 -4.01 4.90
N ARG A 109 3.19 -3.35 6.00
CA ARG A 109 4.31 -3.78 6.84
C ARG A 109 4.01 -5.07 7.61
N ALA A 110 2.82 -5.23 8.18
CA ALA A 110 2.45 -6.45 8.90
C ALA A 110 2.41 -7.69 7.99
N ARG A 111 2.30 -7.52 6.66
CA ARG A 111 2.30 -8.61 5.68
C ARG A 111 3.70 -8.98 5.16
N GLY A 112 4.76 -8.32 5.63
CA GLY A 112 6.13 -8.69 5.32
C GLY A 112 6.69 -8.15 4.00
N SER A 113 5.94 -7.33 3.26
CA SER A 113 6.45 -6.66 2.05
C SER A 113 7.39 -5.51 2.44
N HIS A 114 8.63 -5.83 2.81
CA HIS A 114 9.69 -4.87 3.14
C HIS A 114 10.25 -4.22 1.85
N CYS A 115 9.44 -3.43 1.17
CA CYS A 115 9.96 -2.57 0.10
C CYS A 115 10.59 -1.32 0.75
N ILE A 116 11.90 -1.36 0.98
CA ILE A 116 12.68 -0.27 1.61
C ILE A 116 12.46 1.06 0.87
N GLU A 117 12.31 1.01 -0.45
CA GLU A 117 12.05 2.17 -1.30
C GLU A 117 10.70 2.82 -0.99
N LEU A 118 9.62 2.03 -0.91
CA LEU A 118 8.31 2.53 -0.50
C LEU A 118 8.34 3.09 0.92
N MET A 119 8.97 2.38 1.85
CA MET A 119 9.07 2.82 3.24
C MET A 119 9.86 4.12 3.38
N SER A 120 10.91 4.28 2.57
CA SER A 120 11.70 5.50 2.47
C SER A 120 10.85 6.67 1.93
N SER A 121 10.11 6.47 0.84
CA SER A 121 9.28 7.54 0.26
C SER A 121 8.18 8.00 1.22
N ILE A 122 7.54 7.05 1.91
CA ILE A 122 6.52 7.33 2.94
C ILE A 122 7.11 8.12 4.12
N VAL A 123 8.26 7.71 4.65
CA VAL A 123 8.91 8.41 5.77
C VAL A 123 9.29 9.83 5.36
N SER A 124 9.82 10.01 4.15
CA SER A 124 10.13 11.34 3.61
C SER A 124 8.88 12.23 3.55
N GLU A 125 7.76 11.72 3.03
CA GLU A 125 6.52 12.47 2.95
C GLU A 125 5.93 12.84 4.32
N LEU A 126 5.96 11.91 5.28
CA LEU A 126 5.51 12.15 6.66
C LEU A 126 6.35 13.24 7.34
N VAL A 127 7.68 13.19 7.16
CA VAL A 127 8.60 14.21 7.70
C VAL A 127 8.35 15.57 7.04
N ARG A 128 8.20 15.62 5.71
CA ARG A 128 7.87 16.85 4.97
C ARG A 128 6.52 17.44 5.38
N SER A 129 5.56 16.59 5.75
CA SER A 129 4.24 16.98 6.27
C SER A 129 4.28 17.42 7.74
N GLY A 130 5.46 17.50 8.37
CA GLY A 130 5.63 17.98 9.74
C GLY A 130 5.32 16.95 10.83
N MET A 131 5.19 15.67 10.50
CA MET A 131 4.93 14.62 11.50
C MET A 131 6.19 14.38 12.34
N SER A 132 6.02 14.30 13.66
CA SER A 132 7.14 14.06 14.58
C SER A 132 7.63 12.62 14.54
N ASP A 133 8.92 12.40 14.82
CA ASP A 133 9.51 11.06 14.89
C ASP A 133 8.77 10.14 15.87
N ASN A 134 8.29 10.68 17.00
CA ASN A 134 7.46 9.92 17.95
C ASN A 134 6.09 9.55 17.37
N TRP A 135 5.47 10.44 16.60
CA TRP A 135 4.21 10.14 15.92
C TRP A 135 4.41 9.04 14.88
N ILE A 136 5.48 9.13 14.07
CA ILE A 136 5.80 8.15 13.02
C ILE A 136 6.07 6.79 13.65
N ARG A 137 6.95 6.70 14.66
CA ARG A 137 7.25 5.43 15.35
C ARG A 137 6.02 4.78 15.94
N LYS A 138 5.20 5.55 16.66
CA LYS A 138 3.99 5.03 17.32
C LYS A 138 2.92 4.59 16.32
N ASN A 139 2.70 5.36 15.26
CA ASN A 139 1.61 5.10 14.33
C ASN A 139 1.99 4.16 13.19
N ILE A 140 3.26 4.15 12.77
CA ILE A 140 3.74 3.27 11.70
C ILE A 140 4.28 1.95 12.25
N GLY A 141 4.59 1.88 13.55
CA GLY A 141 5.16 0.68 14.18
C GLY A 141 6.64 0.50 13.86
N MET A 142 7.37 1.59 13.71
CA MET A 142 8.83 1.62 13.49
C MET A 142 9.59 1.71 14.81
N ASP A 143 10.71 1.01 14.89
CA ASP A 143 11.71 1.28 15.91
C ASP A 143 12.53 2.55 15.58
N ARG A 144 13.38 2.98 16.51
CA ARG A 144 14.16 4.22 16.35
C ARG A 144 15.21 4.10 15.25
N ASP A 145 15.88 2.96 15.16
CA ASP A 145 17.04 2.78 14.28
C ASP A 145 16.59 2.57 12.84
N GLU A 146 15.45 1.92 12.65
CA GLU A 146 14.78 1.80 11.36
C GLU A 146 14.33 3.16 10.82
N LEU A 147 13.69 3.99 11.66
CA LEU A 147 13.31 5.34 11.25
C LEU A 147 14.55 6.17 10.87
N LEU A 148 15.63 6.06 11.65
CA LEU A 148 16.88 6.76 11.36
C LEU A 148 17.50 6.32 10.04
N ARG A 149 17.58 5.00 9.78
CA ARG A 149 18.09 4.45 8.52
C ARG A 149 17.30 4.95 7.32
N LEU A 150 15.97 4.94 7.39
CA LEU A 150 15.12 5.41 6.29
C LEU A 150 15.32 6.92 6.03
N LYS A 151 15.43 7.75 7.08
CA LYS A 151 15.73 9.18 6.94
C LYS A 151 17.10 9.44 6.31
N GLN A 152 18.11 8.61 6.62
CA GLN A 152 19.44 8.70 6.03
C GLN A 152 19.44 8.35 4.54
N ILE A 153 18.76 7.26 4.15
CA ILE A 153 18.62 6.86 2.74
C ILE A 153 17.94 7.98 1.94
N THR A 154 16.84 8.53 2.44
CA THR A 154 16.11 9.61 1.75
C THR A 154 16.90 10.91 1.72
N GLY A 155 17.60 11.26 2.81
CA GLY A 155 18.42 12.47 2.89
C GLY A 155 19.63 12.42 1.95
N LEU A 156 20.27 11.25 1.81
CA LEU A 156 21.32 11.04 0.82
C LEU A 156 20.76 11.15 -0.60
N ALA A 157 19.64 10.51 -0.91
CA ALA A 157 19.01 10.62 -2.22
C ALA A 157 18.70 12.08 -2.59
N GLU A 158 18.16 12.88 -1.67
CA GLU A 158 17.90 14.32 -1.88
C GLU A 158 19.18 15.13 -2.10
N LEU A 159 20.25 14.84 -1.36
CA LEU A 159 21.56 15.51 -1.50
C LEU A 159 22.20 15.30 -2.88
N PHE A 160 21.90 14.19 -3.55
CA PHE A 160 22.46 13.82 -4.86
C PHE A 160 21.48 14.00 -6.04
N ALA A 161 20.19 14.26 -5.78
CA ALA A 161 19.16 14.35 -6.83
C ALA A 161 19.43 15.42 -7.91
N ASN A 162 20.19 16.48 -7.57
CA ASN A 162 20.53 17.59 -8.46
C ASN A 162 22.05 17.69 -8.77
N LYS A 163 22.81 16.61 -8.56
CA LYS A 163 24.24 16.58 -8.90
C LYS A 163 24.46 15.76 -10.17
N ASN A 164 25.07 16.37 -11.18
CA ASN A 164 25.70 15.61 -12.26
C ASN A 164 26.88 14.85 -11.66
N PHE A 165 26.86 13.52 -11.75
CA PHE A 165 28.02 12.71 -11.42
C PHE A 165 29.11 12.99 -12.46
N SER A 166 30.07 13.85 -12.12
CA SER A 166 31.33 13.89 -12.84
C SER A 166 32.14 12.67 -12.41
N PHE A 167 32.63 11.88 -13.36
CA PHE A 167 33.78 11.03 -13.09
C PHE A 167 34.88 11.94 -12.54
N SER A 168 35.35 11.70 -11.32
CA SER A 168 36.58 12.32 -10.86
C SER A 168 37.70 11.75 -11.73
N ASP A 169 38.48 12.63 -12.37
CA ASP A 169 39.69 12.33 -13.16
C ASP A 169 40.85 11.76 -12.30
N ASP A 170 40.56 10.91 -11.32
CA ASP A 170 41.55 10.29 -10.43
C ASP A 170 41.76 8.80 -10.75
N TRP A 171 41.59 8.43 -12.02
CA TRP A 171 42.08 7.17 -12.57
C TRP A 171 43.04 7.45 -13.73
N GLU A 172 44.13 8.18 -13.46
CA GLU A 172 45.36 7.98 -14.23
C GLU A 172 45.95 6.64 -13.76
N ASP A 173 45.57 5.57 -14.46
CA ASP A 173 46.28 4.30 -14.41
C ASP A 173 47.76 4.57 -14.75
N GLU A 174 48.64 4.41 -13.75
CA GLU A 174 50.09 4.32 -13.97
C GLU A 174 50.37 3.19 -14.98
N MET A 175 50.80 3.57 -16.18
CA MET A 175 51.36 2.65 -17.19
C MET A 175 52.71 2.09 -16.76
#